data_AF-A0A424Y2A4-F1
#
_entry.id   AF-A0A424Y2A4-F1
#
_cell.length_a   1.000
_cell.length_b   1.000
_cell.length_c   1.000
_cell.angle_alpha   90.00
_cell.angle_beta   90.00
_cell.angle_gamma   90.00
#
_symmetry.space_group_name_H-M   'P 1'
#
loop_
_entity.id
_entity.type
_entity.pdbx_description
1 polymer ?
#
loop_
_entity_poly.entity_id
_entity_poly.type
_entity_poly.pdbx_seq_one_letter_code
_entity_poly.pdbx_strand_id
1 'polypeptide(L)'
;MLFWQTLAVFGLSNVDWSYWPFGEGFTGSWILTLSKFVFIGVILAVILGFLRILFGPKGIFRDKEMDLEAEQERERVREAVDILRQRLAKGEISEDEFEHKKWLLEK
;
A
#
# COMPACT_ATOMS: atom_id res chain seq x y z
N MET A 1 40.58 2.93 -9.48
CA MET A 1 40.57 3.88 -10.63
C MET A 1 39.96 3.31 -11.92
N LEU A 2 39.29 2.14 -11.92
CA LEU A 2 38.65 1.55 -13.12
C LEU A 2 37.12 1.70 -13.16
N PHE A 3 36.48 2.05 -12.04
CA PHE A 3 35.02 2.11 -11.93
C PHE A 3 34.40 3.34 -12.63
N TRP A 4 35.16 4.43 -12.77
CA TRP A 4 34.67 5.66 -13.42
C TRP A 4 34.75 5.63 -14.96
N GLN A 5 35.56 4.74 -15.55
CA GLN A 5 35.69 4.65 -17.01
C GLN A 5 34.55 3.89 -17.68
N THR A 6 33.85 3.00 -16.98
CA THR A 6 32.72 2.23 -17.56
C THR A 6 31.45 3.08 -17.72
N LEU A 7 31.29 4.15 -16.94
CA LEU A 7 30.15 5.08 -17.08
C LEU A 7 30.30 6.02 -18.27
N ALA A 8 31.53 6.29 -18.72
CA ALA A 8 31.81 7.15 -19.87
C ALA A 8 31.39 6.52 -21.21
N VAL A 9 31.33 5.19 -21.30
CA VAL A 9 30.88 4.45 -22.50
C VAL A 9 29.39 4.68 -22.79
N PHE A 10 28.59 5.05 -21.77
CA PHE A 10 27.15 5.29 -21.90
C PHE A 10 26.78 6.73 -22.31
N GLY A 11 27.74 7.60 -22.68
CA GLY A 11 27.44 8.89 -23.31
C GLY A 11 26.68 9.92 -22.44
N LEU A 12 26.68 9.75 -21.11
CA LEU A 12 25.90 10.54 -20.15
C LEU A 12 26.38 11.99 -19.96
N SER A 13 27.45 12.44 -20.63
CA SER A 13 28.05 13.75 -20.38
C SER A 13 27.27 14.93 -20.98
N ASN A 14 26.35 14.69 -21.94
CA ASN A 14 25.53 15.72 -22.60
C ASN A 14 24.04 15.33 -22.69
N VAL A 15 23.53 14.55 -21.75
CA VAL A 15 22.09 14.24 -21.68
C VAL A 15 21.39 15.38 -20.96
N ASP A 16 20.49 16.09 -21.64
CA ASP A 16 19.64 17.09 -21.01
C ASP A 16 18.52 16.40 -20.21
N TRP A 17 18.71 16.36 -18.89
CA TRP A 17 17.79 15.74 -17.94
C TRP A 17 16.50 16.56 -17.74
N SER A 18 16.43 17.78 -18.26
CA SER A 18 15.26 18.65 -18.15
C SER A 18 14.02 18.07 -18.82
N TYR A 19 14.21 17.13 -19.75
CA TYR A 19 13.17 16.52 -20.59
C TYR A 19 12.88 15.07 -20.25
N TRP A 20 13.49 14.53 -19.19
CA TRP A 20 13.17 13.21 -18.71
C TRP A 20 11.80 13.18 -17.99
N PRO A 21 11.00 12.11 -18.09
CA PRO A 21 11.15 10.93 -18.97
C PRO A 21 10.67 11.16 -20.41
N PHE A 22 9.96 12.27 -20.67
CA PHE A 22 9.51 12.67 -22.01
C PHE A 22 9.44 14.22 -22.10
N GLY A 23 10.18 14.89 -22.99
CA GLY A 23 10.15 16.37 -23.12
C GLY A 23 10.41 16.84 -24.55
N GLU A 24 10.41 18.12 -24.91
CA GLU A 24 9.91 19.37 -24.27
C GLU A 24 8.44 19.63 -24.75
N GLY A 25 7.47 20.27 -24.08
CA GLY A 25 7.32 21.07 -22.86
C GLY A 25 5.80 21.25 -22.59
N PHE A 26 5.33 22.26 -21.84
CA PHE A 26 3.87 22.48 -21.54
C PHE A 26 3.00 22.68 -22.80
N THR A 27 3.63 23.01 -23.93
CA THR A 27 3.06 23.14 -25.28
C THR A 27 3.17 21.87 -26.13
N GLY A 28 3.63 20.76 -25.56
CA GLY A 28 3.73 19.47 -26.24
C GLY A 28 2.35 18.87 -26.56
N SER A 29 2.30 18.07 -27.62
CA SER A 29 1.11 17.32 -28.04
C SER A 29 0.47 16.58 -26.84
N TRP A 30 -0.87 16.62 -26.71
CA TRP A 30 -1.61 16.02 -25.59
C TRP A 30 -1.26 14.53 -25.35
N ILE A 31 -0.79 13.83 -26.39
CA ILE A 31 -0.30 12.46 -26.31
C ILE A 31 0.96 12.31 -25.43
N LEU A 32 1.85 13.31 -25.42
CA LEU A 32 3.03 13.35 -24.57
C LEU A 32 2.63 13.57 -23.10
N THR A 33 1.60 14.36 -22.86
CA THR A 33 1.05 14.54 -21.51
C THR A 33 0.39 13.24 -21.02
N LEU A 34 -0.41 12.57 -21.84
CA LEU A 34 -1.05 11.31 -21.47
C LEU A 34 -0.02 10.21 -21.17
N SER A 35 1.01 10.08 -22.02
CA SER A 35 2.07 9.09 -21.82
C SER A 35 2.87 9.32 -20.52
N LYS A 36 3.06 10.57 -20.08
CA LYS A 36 3.62 10.88 -18.75
C LYS A 36 2.77 10.29 -17.63
N PHE A 37 1.46 10.51 -17.66
CA PHE A 37 0.56 9.96 -16.62
C PHE A 37 0.54 8.44 -16.61
N VAL A 38 0.49 7.82 -17.80
CA VAL A 38 0.57 6.35 -17.92
C VAL A 38 1.89 5.84 -17.36
N PHE A 39 3.01 6.47 -17.70
CA PHE A 39 4.32 6.08 -17.20
C PHE A 39 4.43 6.22 -15.68
N ILE A 40 3.95 7.33 -15.10
CA ILE A 40 3.88 7.51 -13.65
C ILE A 40 3.01 6.42 -13.02
N GLY A 41 1.84 6.14 -13.60
CA GLY A 41 0.95 5.08 -13.13
C GLY A 41 1.60 3.70 -13.16
N VAL A 42 2.36 3.39 -14.20
CA VAL A 42 3.13 2.14 -14.32
C VAL A 42 4.22 2.06 -13.25
N ILE A 43 5.00 3.12 -13.05
CA ILE A 43 6.02 3.15 -11.99
C ILE A 43 5.37 2.96 -10.61
N LEU A 44 4.27 3.67 -10.34
CA LEU A 44 3.53 3.52 -9.09
C LEU A 44 3.02 2.09 -8.90
N ALA A 45 2.45 1.48 -9.94
CA ALA A 45 2.00 0.09 -9.89
C ALA A 45 3.15 -0.88 -9.60
N VAL A 46 4.33 -0.64 -10.18
CA VAL A 46 5.55 -1.42 -9.91
C VAL A 46 5.99 -1.25 -8.46
N ILE A 47 6.06 -0.01 -7.96
CA ILE A 47 6.40 0.27 -6.55
C ILE A 47 5.41 -0.41 -5.61
N LEU A 48 4.11 -0.26 -5.85
CA LEU A 48 3.07 -0.95 -5.07
C LEU A 48 3.21 -2.47 -5.15
N GLY A 49 3.58 -3.02 -6.31
CA GLY A 49 3.90 -4.44 -6.48
C GLY A 49 5.08 -4.88 -5.60
N PHE A 50 6.19 -4.14 -5.62
CA PHE A 50 7.33 -4.39 -4.75
C PHE A 50 6.95 -4.30 -3.27
N LEU A 51 6.27 -3.24 -2.86
CA LEU A 51 5.80 -3.09 -1.48
C LEU A 51 4.87 -4.24 -1.08
N ARG A 52 3.98 -4.67 -1.99
CA ARG A 52 3.07 -5.79 -1.75
C ARG A 52 3.80 -7.13 -1.61
N ILE A 53 4.91 -7.32 -2.32
CA ILE A 53 5.75 -8.53 -2.25
C ILE A 53 6.67 -8.50 -1.03
N LEU A 54 7.21 -7.33 -0.69
CA LEU A 54 8.18 -7.18 0.41
C LEU A 54 7.49 -7.08 1.78
N PHE A 55 6.39 -6.33 1.85
CA PHE A 55 5.69 -5.98 3.11
C PHE A 55 4.22 -6.39 3.15
N GLY A 56 3.62 -6.79 2.03
CA GLY A 56 2.24 -7.29 2.02
C GLY A 56 2.09 -8.65 2.71
N PRO A 57 0.89 -9.23 2.79
CA PRO A 57 0.71 -10.54 3.41
C PRO A 57 1.58 -11.60 2.72
N LYS A 58 2.39 -12.30 3.53
CA LYS A 58 3.51 -13.19 3.14
C LYS A 58 4.79 -12.50 2.65
N GLY A 59 4.98 -11.22 2.94
CA GLY A 59 6.16 -10.47 2.55
C GLY A 59 7.44 -10.94 3.26
N ILE A 60 8.56 -10.90 2.55
CA ILE A 60 9.87 -11.39 3.03
C ILE A 60 10.36 -10.61 4.25
N PHE A 61 10.05 -9.31 4.30
CA PHE A 61 10.44 -8.41 5.39
C PHE A 61 9.30 -8.14 6.38
N ARG A 62 8.21 -8.91 6.31
CA ARG A 62 7.11 -8.79 7.27
C ARG A 62 7.49 -9.53 8.56
N ASP A 63 7.80 -8.78 9.60
CA ASP A 63 8.07 -9.34 10.93
C ASP A 63 6.82 -10.07 11.44
N LYS A 64 7.00 -11.34 11.81
CA LYS A 64 5.90 -12.20 12.29
C LYS A 64 5.22 -11.65 13.54
N GLU A 65 5.88 -10.80 14.31
CA GLU A 65 5.33 -10.19 15.53
C GLU A 65 4.19 -9.21 15.22
N MET A 66 4.29 -8.41 14.15
CA MET A 66 3.21 -7.50 13.74
C MET A 66 1.98 -8.25 13.23
N ASP A 67 2.18 -9.43 12.63
CA ASP A 67 1.08 -10.29 12.19
C ASP A 67 0.36 -10.95 13.35
N LEU A 68 1.11 -11.40 14.35
CA LEU A 68 0.56 -12.00 15.56
C LEU A 68 -0.30 -10.99 16.32
N GLU A 69 0.12 -9.73 16.43
CA GLU A 69 -0.68 -8.69 17.10
C GLU A 69 -1.98 -8.38 16.34
N ALA A 70 -1.92 -8.25 15.00
CA ALA A 70 -3.10 -7.98 14.18
C ALA A 70 -4.06 -9.19 14.11
N GLU A 71 -3.54 -10.42 14.13
CA GLU A 71 -4.36 -11.64 14.23
C GLU A 71 -4.99 -11.76 15.61
N GLN A 72 -4.23 -11.51 16.69
CA GLN A 72 -4.76 -11.51 18.06
C GLN A 72 -5.84 -10.45 18.27
N GLU A 73 -5.68 -9.25 17.71
CA GLU A 73 -6.69 -8.19 17.80
C GLU A 73 -7.99 -8.62 17.11
N ARG A 74 -7.88 -9.22 15.91
CA ARG A 74 -9.04 -9.78 15.19
C ARG A 74 -9.72 -10.91 15.95
N GLU A 75 -8.96 -11.77 16.61
CA GLU A 75 -9.49 -12.84 17.46
C GLU A 75 -10.22 -12.26 18.68
N ARG A 76 -9.63 -11.29 19.38
CA ARG A 76 -10.26 -10.61 20.53
C ARG A 76 -11.55 -9.91 20.15
N VAL A 77 -11.59 -9.23 19.00
CA VAL A 77 -12.82 -8.58 18.50
C VAL A 77 -13.90 -9.64 18.23
N ARG A 78 -13.55 -10.77 17.62
CA ARG A 78 -14.50 -11.88 17.38
C ARG A 78 -15.05 -12.44 18.67
N GLU A 79 -14.18 -12.74 19.64
CA GLU A 79 -14.59 -13.24 20.96
C GLU A 79 -15.52 -12.25 21.67
N ALA A 80 -15.19 -10.95 21.63
CA ALA A 80 -16.01 -9.91 22.23
C ALA A 80 -17.40 -9.82 21.57
N VAL A 81 -17.49 -9.92 20.25
CA VAL A 81 -18.77 -9.94 19.52
C VAL A 81 -19.58 -11.19 19.85
N ASP A 82 -18.95 -12.35 19.98
CA ASP A 82 -19.63 -13.59 20.35
C ASP A 82 -20.21 -13.54 21.78
N ILE A 83 -19.48 -12.94 22.72
CA ILE A 83 -19.99 -12.68 24.08
C ILE A 83 -21.19 -11.74 24.03
N LEU A 84 -21.14 -10.68 23.22
CA LEU A 84 -22.26 -9.76 23.06
C LEU A 84 -23.49 -10.47 22.48
N ARG A 85 -23.32 -11.36 21.50
CA ARG A 85 -24.41 -12.19 20.95
C ARG A 85 -25.04 -13.08 22.01
N GLN A 86 -24.23 -13.70 22.87
CA GLN A 86 -24.76 -14.52 23.95
C GLN A 86 -25.57 -13.70 24.96
N ARG A 87 -25.15 -12.46 25.26
CA ARG A 87 -25.90 -11.56 26.15
C ARG A 87 -27.22 -11.10 25.54
N LEU A 88 -27.23 -10.84 24.23
CA LEU A 88 -28.44 -10.53 23.49
C LEU A 88 -29.43 -11.71 23.52
N ALA A 89 -28.94 -12.94 23.29
CA ALA A 89 -29.76 -14.15 23.35
C ALA A 89 -30.34 -14.43 24.75
N LYS A 90 -29.64 -14.02 25.81
CA LYS A 90 -30.13 -14.09 27.19
C LYS A 90 -31.08 -12.94 27.56
N GLY A 91 -31.25 -11.94 26.68
CA GLY A 91 -32.05 -10.75 26.94
C GLY A 91 -31.40 -9.79 27.95
N GLU A 92 -30.09 -9.91 28.22
CA GLU A 92 -29.35 -9.06 29.15
C GLU A 92 -29.04 -7.67 28.56
N ILE A 93 -29.06 -7.55 27.22
CA ILE A 93 -28.84 -6.31 26.48
C ILE A 93 -29.91 -6.16 25.40
N SER A 94 -30.22 -4.92 25.02
CA SER A 94 -31.12 -4.64 23.88
C SER A 94 -30.39 -4.78 22.54
N GLU A 95 -31.16 -4.93 21.46
CA GLU A 95 -30.63 -4.98 20.09
C GLU A 95 -29.85 -3.70 19.74
N ASP A 96 -30.37 -2.53 20.12
CA ASP A 96 -29.70 -1.25 19.89
C ASP A 96 -28.35 -1.16 20.63
N GLU A 97 -28.28 -1.70 21.85
CA GLU A 97 -27.04 -1.74 22.63
C GLU A 97 -26.02 -2.72 22.06
N PHE A 98 -26.49 -3.84 21.48
CA PHE A 98 -25.65 -4.80 20.78
C PHE A 98 -25.00 -4.18 19.55
N GLU A 99 -25.77 -3.56 18.67
CA GLU A 99 -25.26 -2.94 17.44
C GLU A 99 -24.29 -1.79 17.74
N HIS A 100 -24.59 -0.97 18.76
CA HIS A 100 -23.68 0.09 19.18
C HIS A 100 -22.33 -0.45 19.67
N LYS A 101 -22.33 -1.48 20.52
CA LYS A 101 -21.09 -2.07 21.06
C LYS A 101 -20.30 -2.84 20.03
N LYS A 102 -20.97 -3.53 19.11
CA LYS A 102 -20.34 -4.20 17.98
C LYS A 102 -19.63 -3.20 17.06
N TRP A 103 -20.28 -2.08 16.74
CA TRP A 103 -19.66 -1.01 15.96
C TRP A 103 -18.40 -0.44 16.63
N LEU A 104 -18.40 -0.32 17.96
CA LEU A 104 -17.22 0.14 18.71
C LEU A 104 -16.04 -0.84 18.68
N LEU A 105 -16.30 -2.15 18.52
CA LEU A 105 -15.27 -3.20 18.49
C LEU A 105 -14.70 -3.44 17.08
N GLU A 106 -15.47 -3.14 16.04
CA GLU A 106 -15.06 -3.34 14.64
C GLU A 106 -14.34 -2.11 14.03
N LYS A 107 -14.23 -1.00 14.77
CA LYS A 107 -13.60 0.25 14.36
C LYS A 107 -12.09 0.26 14.62
#